data_AF-A0A1I3L9D9-F1
#
_entry.id   AF-A0A1I3L9D9-F1
#
_cell.length_a   1.000
_cell.length_b   1.000
_cell.length_c   1.000
_cell.angle_alpha   90.00
_cell.angle_beta   90.00
_cell.angle_gamma   90.00
#
_symmetry.space_group_name_H-M   'P 1'
#
loop_
_entity.id
_entity.type
_entity.pdbx_description
1 polymer ?
#
loop_
_entity_poly.entity_id
_entity_poly.type
_entity_poly.pdbx_seq_one_letter_code
_entity_poly.pdbx_strand_id
1 'polypeptide(L)'
;MTKWADSLIRISNHEVETLQKRLADIVERRQTAEMRVATLDAESEAEAMRAQGDVEAGWYMIGFRQGSKIRRDQALLEIDQILIEEAGARDALALAFENLKKYEHVAEAAKVAKAKLVGKLEIAALDELGLRRAAAGGR
;
A
#
# COMPACT_ATOMS: atom_id res chain seq x y z
N MET A 1 -6.64 25.06 10.30
CA MET A 1 -6.10 24.46 9.07
C MET A 1 -6.80 25.12 7.89
N THR A 2 -6.15 25.28 6.74
CA THR A 2 -6.80 25.89 5.57
C THR A 2 -7.72 24.86 4.92
N LYS A 3 -8.98 25.20 4.64
CA LYS A 3 -10.01 24.26 4.13
C LYS A 3 -9.56 23.42 2.91
N TRP A 4 -8.65 23.95 2.10
CA TRP A 4 -8.11 23.26 0.93
C TRP A 4 -7.15 22.12 1.32
N ALA A 5 -6.31 22.30 2.36
CA ALA A 5 -5.32 21.31 2.77
C ALA A 5 -6.01 20.08 3.37
N ASP A 6 -7.02 20.29 4.21
CA ASP A 6 -7.85 19.23 4.79
C ASP A 6 -8.53 18.40 3.70
N SER A 7 -9.00 19.06 2.64
CA SER A 7 -9.63 18.38 1.52
C SER A 7 -8.64 17.52 0.72
N LEU A 8 -7.43 18.03 0.44
CA LEU A 8 -6.39 17.28 -0.28
C LEU A 8 -5.88 16.08 0.53
N ILE A 9 -5.66 16.27 1.84
CA ILE A 9 -5.27 15.17 2.75
C ILE A 9 -6.36 14.09 2.75
N ARG A 10 -7.63 14.47 2.84
CA ARG A 10 -8.75 13.52 2.81
C ARG A 10 -8.82 12.74 1.50
N ILE A 11 -8.67 13.42 0.36
CA ILE A 11 -8.67 12.75 -0.96
C ILE A 11 -7.48 11.79 -1.08
N SER A 12 -6.29 12.23 -0.65
CA SER A 12 -5.07 11.41 -0.71
C SER A 12 -5.14 10.20 0.22
N ASN A 13 -5.75 10.34 1.40
CA ASN A 13 -6.02 9.21 2.29
C ASN A 13 -6.93 8.18 1.62
N HIS A 14 -8.00 8.62 0.96
CA HIS A 14 -8.89 7.72 0.24
C HIS A 14 -8.19 7.02 -0.95
N GLU A 15 -7.29 7.71 -1.64
CA GLU A 15 -6.46 7.13 -2.69
C GLU A 15 -5.53 6.04 -2.14
N VAL A 16 -4.84 6.32 -1.03
CA VAL A 16 -3.99 5.34 -0.32
C VAL A 16 -4.80 4.11 0.08
N GLU A 17 -5.97 4.28 0.70
CA GLU A 17 -6.85 3.17 1.10
C GLU A 17 -7.29 2.33 -0.09
N THR A 18 -7.64 2.97 -1.21
CA THR A 18 -8.02 2.30 -2.45
C THR A 18 -6.86 1.48 -3.01
N LEU A 19 -5.65 2.05 -3.03
CA LEU A 19 -4.45 1.36 -3.50
C LEU A 19 -4.03 0.22 -2.58
N GLN A 20 -4.19 0.36 -1.26
CA GLN A 20 -3.95 -0.70 -0.29
C GLN A 20 -4.88 -1.89 -0.51
N LYS A 21 -6.18 -1.65 -0.72
CA LYS A 21 -7.15 -2.70 -1.03
C LYS A 21 -6.78 -3.42 -2.32
N ARG A 22 -6.47 -2.65 -3.38
CA ARG A 22 -6.02 -3.23 -4.65
C ARG A 22 -4.77 -4.09 -4.48
N LEU A 23 -3.77 -3.63 -3.72
CA LEU A 23 -2.56 -4.40 -3.46
C LEU A 23 -2.88 -5.70 -2.68
N ALA A 24 -3.79 -5.64 -1.72
CA ALA A 24 -4.24 -6.83 -0.99
C ALA A 24 -4.88 -7.87 -1.92
N ASP A 25 -5.78 -7.44 -2.81
CA ASP A 25 -6.44 -8.32 -3.78
C ASP A 25 -5.42 -8.98 -4.73
N ILE A 26 -4.39 -8.24 -5.16
CA ILE A 26 -3.31 -8.77 -6.01
C ILE A 26 -2.48 -9.81 -5.24
N VAL A 27 -2.12 -9.53 -3.99
CA VAL A 27 -1.38 -10.46 -3.14
C VAL A 27 -2.18 -11.74 -2.88
N GLU A 28 -3.48 -11.63 -2.62
CA GLU A 28 -4.37 -12.78 -2.44
C GLU A 28 -4.45 -13.66 -3.69
N ARG A 29 -4.55 -13.03 -4.88
CA ARG A 29 -4.47 -13.74 -6.16
C ARG A 29 -3.15 -14.49 -6.32
N ARG A 30 -2.02 -13.87 -5.99
CA ARG A 30 -0.70 -14.53 -6.03
C ARG A 30 -0.67 -15.75 -5.11
N GLN A 31 -1.08 -15.58 -3.85
CA GLN A 31 -1.12 -16.67 -2.87
C GLN A 31 -2.00 -17.84 -3.32
N THR A 32 -3.13 -17.54 -3.97
CA THR A 32 -4.02 -18.55 -4.54
C THR A 32 -3.33 -19.32 -5.67
N ALA A 33 -2.58 -18.63 -6.55
CA ALA A 33 -1.82 -19.27 -7.62
C ALA A 33 -0.65 -20.11 -7.09
N GLU A 34 0.06 -19.63 -6.06
CA GLU A 34 1.12 -20.38 -5.36
C GLU A 34 0.57 -21.66 -4.71
N MET A 35 -0.59 -21.58 -4.06
CA MET A 35 -1.27 -22.75 -3.49
C MET A 35 -1.66 -23.77 -4.57
N ARG A 36 -2.06 -23.29 -5.76
CA ARG A 36 -2.36 -24.16 -6.91
C ARG A 36 -1.12 -24.92 -7.37
N VAL A 37 0.04 -24.27 -7.45
CA VAL A 37 1.32 -24.93 -7.78
C VAL A 37 1.65 -26.01 -6.74
N ALA A 38 1.57 -25.67 -5.45
CA ALA A 38 1.84 -26.62 -4.37
C ALA A 38 0.90 -27.84 -4.43
N THR A 39 -0.38 -27.61 -4.74
CA THR A 39 -1.38 -28.69 -4.91
C THR A 39 -1.03 -29.58 -6.10
N LEU A 40 -0.69 -28.99 -7.25
CA LEU A 40 -0.28 -29.75 -8.45
C LEU A 40 0.99 -30.58 -8.22
N ASP A 41 1.94 -30.06 -7.44
CA ASP A 41 3.17 -30.77 -7.09
C ASP A 41 2.84 -31.97 -6.17
N ALA A 42 1.98 -31.78 -5.16
CA ALA A 42 1.52 -32.85 -4.28
C ALA A 42 0.69 -33.93 -5.02
N GLU A 43 -0.23 -33.53 -5.91
CA GLU A 43 -0.96 -34.45 -6.78
C GLU A 43 -0.01 -35.28 -7.66
N SER A 44 1.03 -34.63 -8.19
CA SER A 44 1.99 -35.28 -9.05
C SER A 44 2.84 -36.31 -8.33
N GLU A 45 3.23 -36.04 -7.09
CA GLU A 45 3.94 -36.97 -6.23
C GLU A 45 3.05 -38.15 -5.83
N ALA A 46 1.80 -37.90 -5.41
CA ALA A 46 0.86 -38.95 -5.03
C ALA A 46 0.58 -39.93 -6.18
N GLU A 47 0.38 -39.42 -7.40
CA GLU A 47 0.18 -40.27 -8.57
C GLU A 47 1.44 -41.08 -8.88
N ALA A 48 2.62 -40.48 -8.77
CA ALA A 48 3.89 -41.16 -8.98
C ALA A 48 4.10 -42.32 -7.99
N MET A 49 3.73 -42.15 -6.72
CA MET A 49 3.76 -43.21 -5.72
C MET A 49 2.78 -44.34 -6.04
N ARG A 50 1.55 -44.00 -6.48
CA ARG A 50 0.55 -45.01 -6.87
C ARG A 50 1.05 -45.91 -7.99
N ALA A 51 1.65 -45.32 -9.04
CA ALA A 51 2.11 -46.08 -10.20
C ALA A 51 3.32 -47.00 -9.92
N GLN A 52 4.02 -46.85 -8.79
CA GLN A 52 5.09 -47.78 -8.43
C GLN A 52 4.55 -49.18 -8.09
N GLY A 53 3.31 -49.27 -7.61
CA GLY A 53 2.67 -50.54 -7.23
C GLY A 53 1.72 -51.12 -8.26
N ASP A 54 1.48 -50.42 -9.37
CA ASP A 54 0.44 -50.76 -10.35
C ASP A 54 0.92 -50.51 -11.79
N VAL A 55 1.05 -51.59 -12.56
CA VAL A 55 1.51 -51.58 -13.95
C VAL A 55 0.54 -50.80 -14.85
N GLU A 56 -0.76 -50.90 -14.61
CA GLU A 56 -1.78 -50.21 -15.40
C GLU A 56 -1.72 -48.70 -15.15
N ALA A 57 -1.58 -48.28 -13.88
CA ALA A 57 -1.33 -46.88 -13.53
C ALA A 57 -0.02 -46.34 -14.14
N GLY A 58 1.01 -47.19 -14.27
CA GLY A 58 2.26 -46.85 -14.95
C GLY A 58 2.10 -46.45 -16.42
N TRP A 59 1.19 -47.08 -17.16
CA TRP A 59 0.93 -46.74 -18.57
C TRP A 59 0.31 -45.34 -18.73
N TYR A 60 -0.60 -44.96 -17.84
CA TYR A 60 -1.25 -43.64 -17.88
C TYR A 60 -0.35 -42.50 -17.37
N MET A 61 0.72 -42.83 -16.64
CA MET A 61 1.64 -41.87 -16.02
C MET A 61 2.28 -40.90 -17.02
N ILE A 62 2.54 -41.33 -18.26
CA ILE A 62 3.17 -40.48 -19.28
C ILE A 62 2.26 -39.29 -19.62
N GLY A 63 0.98 -39.56 -19.87
CA GLY A 63 -0.02 -38.53 -20.18
C GLY A 63 -0.30 -37.64 -18.98
N PHE A 64 -0.42 -38.23 -17.79
CA PHE A 64 -0.63 -37.48 -16.55
C PHE A 64 0.52 -36.50 -16.28
N ARG A 65 1.78 -36.94 -16.38
CA ARG A 65 2.96 -36.08 -16.16
C ARG A 65 2.98 -34.90 -17.13
N GLN A 66 2.68 -35.14 -18.41
CA GLN A 66 2.63 -34.07 -19.41
C GLN A 66 1.52 -33.06 -19.08
N GLY A 67 0.32 -33.53 -18.71
CA GLY A 67 -0.79 -32.67 -18.33
C GLY A 67 -0.50 -31.86 -17.05
N SER A 68 0.07 -32.49 -16.03
CA SER A 68 0.46 -31.81 -14.78
C SER A 68 1.57 -30.80 -15.00
N LYS A 69 2.57 -31.10 -15.85
CA LYS A 69 3.59 -30.13 -16.26
C LYS A 69 2.96 -28.90 -16.92
N ILE A 70 2.08 -29.07 -17.90
CA ILE A 70 1.43 -27.94 -18.59
C ILE A 70 0.63 -27.07 -17.60
N ARG A 71 -0.16 -27.68 -16.72
CA ARG A 71 -0.95 -26.94 -15.70
C ARG A 71 -0.05 -26.20 -14.73
N ARG A 72 1.07 -26.80 -14.32
CA ARG A 72 2.07 -26.20 -13.44
C ARG A 72 2.75 -25.01 -14.11
N ASP A 73 3.23 -25.18 -15.34
CA ASP A 73 3.87 -24.11 -16.12
C ASP A 73 2.91 -22.93 -16.33
N GLN A 74 1.62 -23.20 -16.56
CA GLN A 74 0.59 -22.16 -16.66
C GLN A 74 0.38 -21.41 -15.33
N ALA A 75 0.36 -22.11 -14.20
CA ALA A 75 0.23 -21.49 -12.89
C ALA A 75 1.47 -20.66 -12.51
N LEU A 76 2.68 -21.11 -12.89
CA LEU A 76 3.91 -20.33 -12.72
C LEU A 76 3.90 -19.06 -13.56
N LEU A 77 3.46 -19.15 -14.83
CA LEU A 77 3.32 -17.96 -15.68
C LEU A 77 2.32 -16.95 -15.09
N GLU A 78 1.21 -17.43 -14.52
CA GLU A 78 0.24 -16.60 -13.81
C GLU A 78 0.89 -15.89 -12.61
N ILE A 79 1.69 -16.61 -11.80
CA ILE A 79 2.43 -16.01 -10.67
C ILE A 79 3.39 -14.93 -11.17
N ASP A 80 4.17 -15.18 -12.23
CA ASP A 80 5.11 -14.21 -12.77
C ASP A 80 4.41 -12.93 -13.25
N GLN A 81 3.26 -13.07 -13.91
CA GLN A 81 2.43 -11.93 -14.32
C GLN A 81 1.91 -11.14 -13.12
N ILE A 82 1.43 -11.84 -12.09
CA ILE A 82 0.92 -11.20 -10.86
C ILE A 82 2.05 -10.49 -10.13
N LEU A 83 3.27 -11.03 -10.09
CA LEU A 83 4.43 -10.39 -9.46
C LEU A 83 4.78 -9.05 -10.11
N ILE A 84 4.70 -8.97 -11.45
CA ILE A 84 4.88 -7.71 -12.18
C ILE A 84 3.77 -6.72 -11.82
N GLU A 85 2.52 -7.18 -11.77
CA GLU A 85 1.37 -6.37 -11.35
C GLU A 85 1.54 -5.84 -9.90
N GLU A 86 1.96 -6.71 -8.99
CA GLU A 86 2.20 -6.42 -7.57
C GLU A 86 3.31 -5.39 -7.39
N ALA A 87 4.39 -5.48 -8.15
CA ALA A 87 5.46 -4.49 -8.14
C ALA A 87 4.93 -3.10 -8.55
N GLY A 88 4.19 -3.01 -9.67
CA GLY A 88 3.60 -1.75 -10.10
C GLY A 88 2.57 -1.19 -9.10
N ALA A 89 1.80 -2.05 -8.45
CA ALA A 89 0.86 -1.65 -7.41
C ALA A 89 1.57 -1.12 -6.15
N ARG A 90 2.70 -1.73 -5.76
CA ARG A 90 3.55 -1.24 -4.66
C ARG A 90 4.13 0.13 -4.97
N ASP A 91 4.65 0.33 -6.17
CA ASP A 91 5.22 1.61 -6.60
C ASP A 91 4.15 2.72 -6.60
N ALA A 92 2.96 2.42 -7.13
CA ALA A 92 1.83 3.35 -7.09
C ALA A 92 1.42 3.71 -5.65
N LEU A 93 1.35 2.72 -4.76
CA LEU A 93 1.03 2.94 -3.35
C LEU A 93 2.11 3.78 -2.65
N ALA A 94 3.39 3.53 -2.93
CA ALA A 94 4.51 4.30 -2.38
C ALA A 94 4.42 5.78 -2.81
N LEU A 95 4.14 6.04 -4.09
CA LEU A 95 3.95 7.39 -4.61
C LEU A 95 2.75 8.09 -3.95
N ALA A 96 1.64 7.39 -3.77
CA ALA A 96 0.46 7.95 -3.08
C ALA A 96 0.76 8.34 -1.64
N PHE A 97 1.52 7.51 -0.90
CA PHE A 97 2.00 7.85 0.44
C PHE A 97 2.91 9.08 0.44
N GLU A 98 3.84 9.18 -0.53
CA GLU A 98 4.71 10.34 -0.66
C GLU A 98 3.90 11.63 -0.88
N ASN A 99 2.90 11.58 -1.76
CA ASN A 99 2.02 12.72 -2.02
C ASN A 99 1.20 13.12 -0.80
N LEU A 100 0.62 12.15 -0.08
CA LEU A 100 -0.06 12.40 1.19
C LEU A 100 0.86 13.13 2.18
N LYS A 101 2.12 12.66 2.34
CA LYS A 101 3.09 13.31 3.22
C LYS A 101 3.44 14.73 2.82
N LYS A 102 3.52 15.02 1.51
CA LYS A 102 3.72 16.40 1.04
C LYS A 102 2.58 17.31 1.50
N TYR A 103 1.32 16.86 1.38
CA TYR A 103 0.17 17.64 1.83
C TYR A 103 0.15 17.83 3.35
N GLU A 104 0.45 16.78 4.12
CA GLU A 104 0.56 16.85 5.58
C GLU A 104 1.64 17.86 6.03
N HIS A 105 2.82 17.82 5.40
CA HIS A 105 3.91 18.75 5.71
C HIS A 105 3.54 20.21 5.40
N VAL A 106 2.90 20.47 4.26
CA VAL A 106 2.44 21.82 3.90
C VAL A 106 1.37 22.30 4.87
N ALA A 107 0.44 21.44 5.27
CA ALA A 107 -0.60 21.76 6.24
C ALA A 107 -0.01 22.12 7.62
N GLU A 108 0.97 21.34 8.09
CA GLU A 108 1.65 21.60 9.36
C GLU A 108 2.49 22.89 9.31
N ALA A 109 3.24 23.11 8.23
CA ALA A 109 3.99 24.36 8.03
C ALA A 109 3.07 25.59 8.07
N ALA A 110 1.90 25.51 7.43
CA ALA A 110 0.90 26.58 7.46
C ALA A 110 0.33 26.82 8.88
N LYS A 111 0.10 25.74 9.64
CA LYS A 111 -0.35 25.82 11.03
C LYS A 111 0.70 26.48 11.93
N VAL A 112 1.97 26.08 11.82
CA VAL A 112 3.09 26.68 12.55
C VAL A 112 3.25 28.16 12.20
N ALA A 113 3.16 28.52 10.91
CA ALA A 113 3.24 29.91 10.48
C ALA A 113 2.10 30.76 11.06
N LYS A 114 0.87 30.23 11.08
CA LYS A 114 -0.28 30.90 11.69
C LYS A 114 -0.07 31.10 13.20
N ALA A 115 0.40 30.09 13.93
CA ALA A 115 0.67 30.19 15.36
C ALA A 115 1.72 31.26 15.67
N LYS A 116 2.81 31.31 14.87
CA LYS A 116 3.84 32.35 14.98
C LYS A 116 3.27 33.76 14.74
N LEU A 117 2.38 33.92 13.75
CA LEU A 117 1.75 35.21 13.47
C LEU A 117 0.85 35.65 14.62
N VAL A 118 0.03 34.75 15.15
CA VAL A 118 -0.83 35.06 16.31
C VAL A 118 0.01 35.49 17.50
N GLY A 119 1.08 34.76 17.83
CA GLY A 119 1.98 35.14 18.92
C GLY A 119 2.63 36.51 18.71
N LYS A 120 3.03 36.85 17.47
CA LYS A 120 3.55 38.20 17.15
C LYS A 120 2.50 39.30 17.38
N LEU A 121 1.25 39.05 16.99
CA LEU A 121 0.16 40.01 17.17
C LEU A 121 -0.19 40.19 18.66
N GLU A 122 -0.20 39.11 19.44
CA GLU A 122 -0.43 39.15 20.89
C GLU A 122 0.68 39.91 21.62
N ILE A 123 1.96 39.67 21.27
CA ILE A 123 3.09 40.41 21.84
C ILE A 123 2.97 41.90 21.52
N ALA A 124 2.71 42.26 20.26
CA ALA A 124 2.53 43.66 19.87
C ALA A 124 1.39 44.35 20.63
N ALA A 125 0.26 43.65 20.85
CA ALA A 125 -0.86 44.18 21.62
C ALA A 125 -0.50 44.39 23.11
N LEU A 126 0.28 43.47 23.71
CA LEU A 126 0.77 43.61 25.09
C LEU A 126 1.76 44.77 25.22
N ASP A 127 2.66 44.93 24.26
CA ASP A 127 3.61 46.04 24.20
C ASP A 127 2.89 47.39 24.11
N GLU A 128 1.87 47.51 23.26
CA GLU A 128 1.03 48.72 23.19
C GLU A 128 0.34 49.04 24.52
N LEU A 129 -0.22 48.04 25.20
CA LEU A 129 -0.84 48.23 26.53
C LEU A 129 0.19 48.68 27.57
N GLY A 130 1.40 48.11 27.54
CA GLY A 130 2.52 48.52 28.39
C GLY A 130 2.90 49.98 28.17
N LEU A 131 3.06 50.40 26.91
CA LEU A 131 3.36 51.79 26.55
C LEU A 131 2.25 52.75 27.00
N ARG A 132 0.97 52.38 26.81
CA ARG A 132 -0.17 53.19 27.27
C ARG A 132 -0.19 53.34 28.79
N ARG A 133 0.10 52.28 29.54
CA ARG A 133 0.16 52.32 31.01
C ARG A 133 1.36 53.15 31.51
N ALA A 134 2.52 53.02 30.89
CA ALA A 134 3.70 53.83 31.21
C ALA A 134 3.43 55.32 30.97
N ALA A 135 2.79 55.67 29.84
CA ALA A 135 2.39 57.04 29.54
C ALA A 135 1.34 57.61 30.52
N ALA A 136 0.46 56.76 31.07
CA ALA A 136 -0.55 57.17 32.03
C ALA A 136 -0.02 57.31 33.48
N GLY A 137 1.02 56.55 33.85
CA GLY A 137 1.60 56.55 35.20
C GLY A 137 2.73 57.57 35.43
N GLY A 138 3.15 58.30 34.40
CA GLY A 138 4.21 59.31 34.48
C GLY A 138 3.76 60.73 34.83
N ARG A 139 2.68 60.91 35.61
CA ARG A 139 2.24 62.20 36.15
C ARG A 139 2.39 62.26 37.65
#